data_AF-A0A966PTP7-F1
#
_entry.id   AF-A0A966PTP7-F1
#
_cell.length_a   1.000
_cell.length_b   1.000
_cell.length_c   1.000
_cell.angle_alpha   90.00
_cell.angle_beta   90.00
_cell.angle_gamma   90.00
#
_symmetry.space_group_name_H-M   'P 1'
#
loop_
_entity.id
_entity.type
_entity.pdbx_description
1 polymer ?
#
loop_
_entity_poly.entity_id
_entity_poly.type
_entity_poly.pdbx_seq_one_letter_code
_entity_poly.pdbx_strand_id
1 'polypeptide(L)' 'MVVPTYDFQCKYCSTIEEYTSPEPPVCTLCGSTMNRLWTANPVHFKGTGFYKTGG' A
#
# COMPACT_ATOMS: atom_id res chain seq x y z
N MET A 1 -1.56 21.07 -3.42
CA MET A 1 -0.21 20.55 -3.12
C MET A 1 -0.41 19.15 -2.56
N VAL A 2 0.05 18.10 -3.26
CA VAL A 2 -0.12 16.71 -2.81
C VAL A 2 1.14 16.34 -2.02
N VAL A 3 0.99 16.01 -0.75
CA VAL A 3 2.09 15.52 0.07
C VAL A 3 2.13 13.99 -0.05
N PRO A 4 3.31 13.37 -0.17
CA PRO A 4 3.41 11.91 -0.19
C PRO A 4 3.00 11.36 1.18
N THR A 5 1.99 10.51 1.21
CA THR A 5 1.66 9.71 2.40
C THR A 5 2.28 8.32 2.28
N TYR A 6 2.64 7.77 3.43
CA TYR A 6 3.23 6.46 3.59
C TYR A 6 2.39 5.67 4.57
N ASP A 7 1.92 4.52 4.14
CA ASP A 7 1.19 3.58 5.00
C ASP A 7 2.16 2.80 5.87
N PHE A 8 1.86 2.68 7.16
CA PHE A 8 2.61 1.85 8.10
C PHE A 8 1.66 0.89 8.80
N GLN A 9 2.04 -0.39 8.86
CA GLN A 9 1.27 -1.44 9.51
C GLN A 9 2.03 -2.01 10.71
N CYS A 10 1.35 -2.11 11.85
CA CYS A 10 1.82 -2.85 13.01
C CYS A 10 1.54 -4.34 12.85
N LYS A 11 2.57 -5.19 12.95
CA LYS A 11 2.42 -6.66 12.87
C LYS A 11 1.67 -7.29 14.05
N TYR A 12 1.68 -6.62 15.21
CA TYR A 12 1.07 -7.15 16.44
C TYR A 12 -0.38 -6.71 16.59
N CYS A 13 -0.64 -5.42 16.37
CA CYS A 13 -1.98 -4.84 16.51
C CYS A 13 -2.81 -4.94 15.23
N SER A 14 -2.18 -5.25 14.09
CA SER A 14 -2.80 -5.21 12.75
C SER A 14 -3.34 -3.83 12.36
N THR A 15 -2.94 -2.77 13.09
CA THR A 15 -3.35 -1.39 12.83
C THR A 15 -2.55 -0.80 11.68
N ILE A 16 -3.23 0.01 10.87
CA ILE A 16 -2.66 0.71 9.72
C ILE A 16 -2.82 2.21 9.97
N GLU A 17 -1.73 2.95 9.83
CA GLU A 17 -1.69 4.39 10.01
C GLU A 17 -0.92 5.05 8.86
N GLU A 18 -1.41 6.20 8.40
CA GLU A 18 -0.78 6.99 7.34
C GLU A 18 0.07 8.12 7.92
N TYR A 19 1.31 8.22 7.45
CA TYR A 19 2.26 9.25 7.86
C TYR A 19 2.81 9.99 6.65
N THR A 20 3.09 11.29 6.81
CA THR A 20 3.74 12.11 5.76
C THR A 20 5.27 12.00 5.79
N SER A 21 5.84 11.41 6.85
CA SER A 21 7.28 11.16 6.99
C SER A 21 7.62 9.75 6.51
N PRO A 22 8.74 9.54 5.80
CA PRO A 22 9.20 8.21 5.39
C PRO A 22 9.83 7.41 6.54
N GLU A 23 10.01 8.01 7.71
CA GLU A 23 10.63 7.38 8.88
C GLU A 23 9.66 6.39 9.55
N PRO A 24 10.13 5.20 9.98
CA PRO A 24 9.27 4.20 10.60
C PRO A 24 8.79 4.66 11.99
N PRO A 25 7.47 4.88 12.18
CA PRO A 25 6.93 5.27 13.47
C PRO A 25 6.83 4.08 14.42
N VAL A 26 6.70 4.39 15.71
CA VAL A 26 6.48 3.40 16.77
C VAL A 26 4.98 3.29 17.00
N CYS A 27 4.46 2.07 17.10
CA CYS A 27 3.04 1.85 17.36
C CYS A 27 2.63 2.34 18.75
N THR A 28 1.60 3.19 18.83
CA THR A 28 1.07 3.76 20.08
C THR A 28 0.44 2.73 21.02
N LEU A 29 0.04 1.57 20.49
CA LEU A 29 -0.65 0.51 21.26
C LEU A 29 0.31 -0.50 21.89
N CYS A 30 1.36 -0.90 21.17
CA CYS A 30 2.27 -1.96 21.62
C CYS A 30 3.72 -1.51 21.78
N GLY A 31 4.10 -0.32 21.33
CA GLY A 31 5.48 0.17 21.38
C GLY A 31 6.42 -0.48 20.36
N SER A 32 5.93 -1.34 19.47
CA SER A 32 6.73 -1.99 18.43
C SER A 32 6.93 -1.08 17.21
N THR A 33 8.07 -1.19 16.53
CA THR A 33 8.33 -0.49 15.27
C THR A 33 7.36 -0.97 14.19
N MET A 34 6.67 -0.03 13.53
CA MET A 34 5.78 -0.34 12.42
C MET A 34 6.55 -0.57 11.13
N ASN A 35 6.04 -1.46 10.28
CA ASN A 35 6.62 -1.71 8.96
C ASN A 35 5.90 -0.90 7.90
N ARG A 36 6.65 -0.30 6.99
CA ARG A 36 6.08 0.39 5.83
C ARG A 36 5.32 -0.61 4.96
N LEU A 37 4.05 -0.30 4.71
CA LEU A 37 3.19 -1.04 3.81
C LEU A 37 3.42 -0.52 2.40
N TRP A 38 3.80 -1.42 1.50
CA TRP A 38 3.98 -1.12 0.09
C TRP A 38 2.75 -1.61 -0.66
N THR A 39 1.86 -0.71 -1.03
CA THR A 39 0.74 -1.01 -1.91
C THR A 39 1.27 -1.21 -3.32
N ALA A 40 1.10 -2.41 -3.86
CA ALA A 40 1.43 -2.68 -5.26
C ALA A 40 0.45 -1.91 -6.16
N ASN A 41 0.97 -1.25 -7.19
CA ASN A 41 0.12 -0.62 -8.19
C ASN A 41 -0.73 -1.71 -8.85
N PRO A 42 -2.06 -1.55 -8.96
CA PRO A 42 -2.90 -2.53 -9.64
C PRO A 42 -2.45 -2.68 -11.09
N VAL A 43 -2.15 -3.92 -11.50
CA VAL A 43 -1.80 -4.21 -12.89
C VAL A 43 -3.09 -4.18 -13.71
N HIS A 44 -3.23 -3.16 -14.56
CA HIS A 44 -4.37 -3.05 -15.46
C HIS A 44 -4.12 -3.82 -16.76
N PHE A 45 -4.67 -5.03 -16.87
CA PHE A 45 -4.70 -5.77 -18.13
C PHE A 45 -5.79 -5.21 -19.05
N LYS A 46 -5.43 -4.26 -19.92
CA LYS A 46 -6.31 -3.80 -21.00
C LYS A 46 -6.23 -4.76 -22.19
N GLY A 47 -6.93 -5.90 -22.08
CA GLY A 47 -7.13 -6.80 -23.21
C GLY A 47 -8.16 -6.21 -24.18
N THR A 48 -7.73 -5.75 -25.35
CA THR A 48 -8.65 -5.34 -26.42
C THR A 48 -9.27 -6.59 -27.06
N GLY A 49 -10.35 -7.11 -26.47
CA GLY A 49 -11.33 -8.02 -27.10
C GLY A 49 -10.79 -9.27 -27.80
N PHE A 50 -11.07 -10.45 -27.25
CA PHE A 50 -10.87 -11.75 -27.91
C PHE A 50 -11.88 -12.01 -29.06
N TYR A 51 -12.09 -11.04 -29.95
CA TYR A 51 -12.91 -11.21 -31.16
C TYR A 51 -12.04 -11.19 -32.42
N LYS A 52 -11.09 -12.13 -32.50
CA LYS A 52 -10.62 -12.60 -33.82
C LYS A 52 -11.41 -13.85 -34.15
N THR A 53 -12.61 -13.66 -34.67
CA THR A 53 -13.20 -14.62 -35.61
C THR A 53 -12.31 -14.63 -36.85
N GLY A 54 -11.46 -15.64 -36.97
CA GLY A 54 -10.71 -15.93 -38.18
C GLY A 54 -10.43 -17.42 -38.19
N GLY A 55 -10.85 -18.20 -39.17
CA GLY A 55 -11.67 -17.92 -40.36
C GLY A 55 -12.26 -19.23 -40.87
#